data_AF-A0A6N0ZG58-F1
#
_entry.id   AF-A0A6N0ZG58-F1
#
_cell.length_a   1.000
_cell.length_b   1.000
_cell.length_c   1.000
_cell.angle_alpha   90.00
_cell.angle_beta   90.00
_cell.angle_gamma   90.00
#
_symmetry.space_group_name_H-M   'P 1'
#
loop_
_entity.id
_entity.type
_entity.pdbx_description
1 polymer ?
#
loop_
_entity_poly.entity_id
_entity_poly.type
_entity_poly.pdbx_seq_one_letter_code
_entity_poly.pdbx_strand_id
1 'polypeptide(L)'
;MNRFRRRLLAGGFALAAPLAGSLRGLHNPCQVQLPLDQAVAALLRVVWKGSDPRRYPDFHGHLPGTGGSGSGSRIDLNSRMETLFHPMPHARRLLAHNAGCVHDALGRVDGSYVERMLNRVEALPPGASLLLFAFDRFHDGNGPPDADRSSFHTPNVYARRLAERHPLALLWPASIHSCCHDCFDELAAAVAGGARAVKWLPPAMGIDPSSPLMLVREHSPLPFDFVVERQLASQGHRFAPAVFETRGFFAPRERKTA
;
A
#
# COMPACT_ATOMS: atom_id res chain seq x y z
N MET A 1 67.18 31.27 14.77
CA MET A 1 66.57 31.46 13.43
C MET A 1 66.04 30.10 13.02
N ASN A 2 64.74 29.81 12.87
CA ASN A 2 63.71 30.48 12.08
C ASN A 2 62.39 30.62 12.87
N ARG A 3 61.90 31.85 12.94
CA ARG A 3 60.56 32.21 13.43
C ARG A 3 59.61 32.10 12.25
N PHE A 4 58.67 31.15 12.22
CA PHE A 4 57.39 31.25 11.50
C PHE A 4 56.64 29.92 11.64
N ARG A 5 55.76 29.84 12.65
CA ARG A 5 54.49 29.06 12.68
C ARG A 5 53.90 29.13 14.08
N ARG A 6 53.41 30.33 14.42
CA ARG A 6 52.42 30.54 15.48
C ARG A 6 51.04 30.36 14.86
N ARG A 7 50.13 29.75 15.63
CA ARG A 7 48.67 29.67 15.45
C ARG A 7 48.15 28.55 14.55
N LEU A 8 47.88 27.39 15.16
CA LEU A 8 46.69 26.60 14.85
C LEU A 8 46.00 26.21 16.16
N LEU A 9 44.85 26.87 16.38
CA LEU A 9 43.60 26.33 16.92
C LEU A 9 43.57 25.91 18.40
N ALA A 10 43.42 26.92 19.25
CA ALA A 10 42.45 26.84 20.34
C ALA A 10 41.07 27.25 19.77
N GLY A 11 40.03 26.47 20.07
CA GLY A 11 38.63 26.71 19.70
C GLY A 11 38.09 25.61 18.78
N GLY A 12 37.03 24.87 19.11
CA GLY A 12 36.13 24.94 20.24
C GLY A 12 35.07 23.84 20.16
N PHE A 13 34.20 23.89 21.17
CA PHE A 13 32.92 23.18 21.29
C PHE A 13 32.94 21.66 21.51
N ALA A 14 33.04 21.34 22.81
CA ALA A 14 32.11 20.39 23.40
C ALA A 14 30.67 20.69 22.94
N LEU A 15 30.15 19.87 22.04
CA LEU A 15 28.73 19.70 21.77
C LEU A 15 28.43 18.19 21.74
N ALA A 16 28.72 17.52 22.86
CA ALA A 16 27.97 16.32 23.21
C ALA A 16 26.61 16.77 23.77
N ALA A 17 25.79 17.38 22.92
CA ALA A 17 24.36 17.47 23.17
C ALA A 17 23.79 16.06 22.93
N PRO A 18 22.90 15.53 23.79
CA PRO A 18 22.27 14.26 23.52
C PRO A 18 21.38 14.43 22.30
N LEU A 19 21.82 13.91 21.15
CA LEU A 19 21.00 13.67 19.96
C LEU A 19 19.80 12.74 20.24
N ALA A 20 19.65 12.23 21.47
CA ALA A 20 18.52 11.43 21.93
C ALA A 20 17.15 12.11 21.72
N GLY A 21 17.09 13.43 21.64
CA GLY A 21 15.85 14.16 21.35
C GLY A 21 15.42 14.17 19.87
N SER A 22 16.36 14.00 18.93
CA SER A 22 16.15 14.17 17.49
C SER A 22 15.78 12.87 16.76
N LEU A 23 16.01 11.72 17.39
CA LEU A 23 15.63 10.41 16.83
C LEU A 23 14.20 9.98 17.17
N ARG A 24 13.46 10.76 17.99
CA ARG A 24 12.04 10.52 18.26
C ARG A 24 11.24 10.69 16.96
N GLY A 25 10.93 9.57 16.32
CA GLY A 25 10.20 9.51 15.04
C GLY A 25 10.94 8.75 13.93
N LEU A 26 12.26 8.55 14.07
CA LEU A 26 13.03 7.73 13.10
C LEU A 26 13.00 6.24 13.44
N HIS A 27 12.80 5.88 14.71
CA HIS A 27 12.68 4.51 15.17
C HIS A 27 11.23 4.21 15.58
N ASN A 28 10.63 3.19 14.97
CA ASN A 28 9.31 2.72 15.35
C ASN A 28 9.47 1.82 16.59
N PRO A 29 8.86 2.15 17.75
CA PRO A 29 9.00 1.34 18.96
C PRO A 29 8.31 -0.03 18.84
N CYS A 30 7.66 -0.32 17.71
CA CYS A 30 7.05 -1.60 17.41
C CYS A 30 6.09 -2.09 18.50
N GLN A 31 5.38 -1.15 19.13
CA GLN A 31 4.37 -1.43 20.14
C GLN A 31 3.27 -2.31 19.56
N VAL A 32 3.02 -3.47 20.18
CA VAL A 32 2.02 -4.44 19.72
C VAL A 32 0.61 -3.86 19.88
N GLN A 33 0.32 -3.31 21.05
CA GLN A 33 -0.95 -2.68 21.38
C GLN A 33 -0.84 -1.16 21.31
N LEU A 34 -1.99 -0.48 21.18
CA LEU A 34 -2.06 0.96 21.38
C LEU A 34 -1.53 1.28 22.79
N PRO A 35 -0.67 2.30 22.95
CA PRO A 35 -0.16 2.65 24.27
C PRO A 35 -1.33 2.95 25.22
N LEU A 36 -1.18 2.53 26.48
CA LEU A 36 -2.13 2.80 27.57
C LEU A 36 -2.19 4.29 27.97
N ASP A 37 -1.88 5.18 27.03
CA ASP A 37 -1.98 6.62 27.21
C ASP A 37 -3.46 6.98 27.28
N GLN A 38 -3.85 7.53 28.42
CA GLN A 38 -5.24 7.86 28.70
C GLN A 38 -5.77 8.97 27.77
N ALA A 39 -4.91 9.89 27.32
CA ALA A 39 -5.28 10.94 26.37
C ALA A 39 -5.52 10.35 24.97
N VAL A 40 -4.68 9.41 24.53
CA VAL A 40 -4.90 8.68 23.26
C VAL A 40 -6.19 7.86 23.33
N ALA A 41 -6.41 7.14 24.43
CA ALA A 41 -7.64 6.37 24.63
C ALA A 41 -8.89 7.26 24.66
N ALA A 42 -8.80 8.46 25.24
CA ALA A 42 -9.88 9.43 25.25
C ALA A 42 -10.16 9.97 23.83
N LEU A 43 -9.11 10.29 23.07
CA LEU A 43 -9.24 10.74 21.68
C LEU A 43 -9.91 9.68 20.80
N LEU A 44 -9.47 8.41 20.88
CA LEU A 44 -10.07 7.32 20.13
C LEU A 44 -11.55 7.14 20.47
N ARG A 45 -11.92 7.23 21.75
CA ARG A 45 -13.34 7.19 22.17
C ARG A 45 -14.17 8.31 21.55
N VAL A 46 -13.62 9.53 21.46
CA VAL A 46 -14.31 10.67 20.83
C VAL A 46 -14.47 10.44 19.33
N VAL A 47 -13.42 9.98 18.64
CA VAL A 47 -13.44 9.75 17.18
C VAL A 47 -14.44 8.65 16.78
N TRP A 48 -14.57 7.60 17.59
CA TRP A 48 -15.50 6.50 17.31
C TRP A 48 -16.94 6.77 17.75
N LYS A 49 -17.21 7.84 18.51
CA LYS A 49 -18.55 8.13 19.00
C LYS A 49 -19.51 8.40 17.83
N GLY A 50 -20.55 7.58 17.71
CA GLY A 50 -21.56 7.71 16.65
C GLY A 50 -21.18 7.04 15.33
N SER A 51 -20.00 6.42 15.26
CA SER A 51 -19.53 5.65 14.10
C SER A 51 -19.82 4.17 14.31
N ASP A 52 -20.29 3.48 13.27
CA ASP A 52 -20.44 2.01 13.26
C ASP A 52 -19.14 1.41 12.69
N PRO A 53 -18.33 0.69 13.49
CA PRO A 53 -17.06 0.14 13.02
C PRO A 53 -17.21 -0.82 11.83
N ARG A 54 -18.36 -1.48 11.70
CA ARG A 54 -18.66 -2.39 10.56
C ARG A 54 -18.79 -1.65 9.23
N ARG A 55 -18.91 -0.33 9.27
CA ARG A 55 -18.93 0.56 8.10
C ARG A 55 -17.60 1.25 7.86
N TYR A 56 -16.56 0.85 8.59
CA TYR A 56 -15.19 1.33 8.42
C TYR A 56 -14.28 0.22 7.88
N PRO A 57 -14.31 -0.03 6.56
CA PRO A 57 -13.17 -0.64 5.89
C PRO A 57 -12.11 0.43 5.63
N ASP A 58 -10.91 0.23 6.15
CA ASP A 58 -9.75 1.04 5.79
C ASP A 58 -9.24 0.60 4.40
N PHE A 59 -9.16 1.54 3.47
CA PHE A 59 -8.76 1.32 2.08
C PHE A 59 -7.27 1.60 1.83
N HIS A 60 -6.42 1.66 2.86
CA HIS A 60 -4.98 1.96 2.70
C HIS A 60 -4.07 0.82 3.18
N GLY A 61 -4.51 -0.43 3.02
CA GLY A 61 -3.69 -1.60 3.33
C GLY A 61 -2.83 -2.04 2.16
N HIS A 62 -1.50 -1.88 2.24
CA HIS A 62 -0.57 -2.47 1.27
C HIS A 62 0.02 -3.78 1.79
N LEU A 63 0.34 -4.69 0.87
CA LEU A 63 1.03 -5.94 1.15
C LEU A 63 2.46 -5.94 0.57
N PRO A 64 3.38 -5.15 1.15
CA PRO A 64 4.80 -5.25 0.82
C PRO A 64 5.35 -6.61 1.22
N GLY A 65 6.23 -7.17 0.40
CA GLY A 65 6.88 -8.44 0.73
C GLY A 65 8.11 -8.72 -0.13
N THR A 66 8.98 -9.57 0.40
CA THR A 66 10.19 -10.07 -0.27
C THR A 66 10.01 -11.49 -0.81
N GLY A 67 8.88 -12.15 -0.51
CA GLY A 67 8.55 -13.48 -1.03
C GLY A 67 9.03 -14.61 -0.13
N GLY A 68 9.85 -14.32 0.89
CA GLY A 68 10.48 -15.31 1.76
C GLY A 68 9.50 -16.19 2.54
N SER A 69 8.24 -15.77 2.69
CA SER A 69 7.19 -16.53 3.40
C SER A 69 6.27 -17.35 2.46
N GLY A 70 6.66 -17.55 1.20
CA GLY A 70 5.79 -18.21 0.21
C GLY A 70 4.57 -17.36 -0.19
N SER A 71 4.66 -16.03 0.02
CA SER A 71 3.66 -15.06 -0.39
C SER A 71 3.61 -14.88 -1.91
N GLY A 72 4.73 -15.15 -2.60
CA GLY A 72 4.94 -14.79 -3.99
C GLY A 72 5.04 -13.27 -4.21
N SER A 73 4.94 -12.47 -3.16
CA SER A 73 5.18 -11.02 -3.21
C SER A 73 6.64 -10.77 -3.52
N ARG A 74 6.88 -9.78 -4.37
CA ARG A 74 8.22 -9.34 -4.73
C ARG A 74 8.21 -7.83 -4.80
N ILE A 75 8.79 -7.18 -3.80
CA ILE A 75 9.32 -5.84 -4.00
C ILE A 75 10.64 -6.03 -4.73
N ASP A 76 10.73 -5.49 -5.95
CA ASP A 76 12.01 -5.34 -6.60
C ASP A 76 12.75 -4.22 -5.88
N LEU A 77 13.34 -4.63 -4.76
CA LEU A 77 14.53 -4.03 -4.24
C LEU A 77 15.56 -4.22 -5.36
N ASN A 78 15.53 -3.36 -6.39
CA ASN A 78 16.63 -3.25 -7.36
C ASN A 78 17.91 -3.57 -6.59
N SER A 79 18.77 -4.49 -7.01
CA SER A 79 19.95 -4.99 -6.26
C SER A 79 20.71 -3.90 -5.45
N ARG A 80 20.61 -2.66 -5.91
CA ARG A 80 20.88 -1.40 -5.20
C ARG A 80 20.32 -1.24 -3.77
N MET A 81 19.10 -1.65 -3.42
CA MET A 81 18.52 -1.49 -2.07
C MET A 81 19.13 -2.45 -1.04
N GLU A 82 19.68 -3.57 -1.48
CA GLU A 82 20.43 -4.50 -0.63
C GLU A 82 21.89 -4.05 -0.43
N THR A 83 22.40 -3.25 -1.36
CA THR A 83 23.81 -2.90 -1.43
C THR A 83 24.11 -1.56 -0.73
N LEU A 84 25.11 -1.54 0.16
CA LEU A 84 25.56 -0.31 0.84
C LEU A 84 26.15 0.75 -0.11
N PHE A 85 26.61 0.34 -1.31
CA PHE A 85 27.08 1.23 -2.38
C PHE A 85 25.99 2.14 -2.98
N HIS A 86 24.71 1.88 -2.66
CA HIS A 86 23.60 2.77 -3.01
C HIS A 86 22.89 3.22 -1.72
N PRO A 87 23.42 4.26 -1.05
CA PRO A 87 23.02 4.62 0.31
C PRO A 87 21.56 5.08 0.41
N MET A 88 21.04 5.79 -0.59
CA MET A 88 19.65 6.26 -0.58
C MET A 88 18.63 5.11 -0.73
N PRO A 89 18.74 4.20 -1.72
CA PRO A 89 17.92 3.00 -1.77
C PRO A 89 18.02 2.12 -0.52
N HIS A 90 19.22 1.94 0.02
CA HIS A 90 19.44 1.16 1.26
C HIS A 90 18.74 1.81 2.48
N ALA A 91 18.88 3.13 2.66
CA ALA A 91 18.20 3.85 3.73
C ALA A 91 16.67 3.76 3.62
N ARG A 92 16.11 3.84 2.41
CA ARG A 92 14.66 3.65 2.18
C ARG A 92 14.18 2.26 2.63
N ARG A 93 14.97 1.21 2.35
CA ARG A 93 14.67 -0.16 2.83
C ARG A 93 14.63 -0.23 4.35
N LEU A 94 15.65 0.31 5.02
CA LEU A 94 15.72 0.31 6.49
C LEU A 94 14.54 1.07 7.10
N LEU A 95 14.17 2.22 6.54
CA LEU A 95 13.01 2.99 6.96
C LEU A 95 11.70 2.20 6.77
N ALA A 96 11.53 1.52 5.64
CA ALA A 96 10.36 0.68 5.39
C ALA A 96 10.27 -0.51 6.35
N HIS A 97 11.39 -1.19 6.62
CA HIS A 97 11.46 -2.30 7.58
C HIS A 97 11.18 -1.83 9.02
N ASN A 98 11.69 -0.67 9.41
CA ASN A 98 11.41 -0.06 10.70
C ASN A 98 9.93 0.34 10.80
N ALA A 99 9.34 0.97 9.77
CA ALA A 99 7.92 1.30 9.74
C ALA A 99 7.03 0.05 9.84
N GLY A 100 7.38 -1.02 9.13
CA GLY A 100 6.68 -2.30 9.19
C GLY A 100 6.99 -3.17 10.40
N CYS A 101 7.99 -2.81 11.22
CA CYS A 101 8.50 -3.62 12.33
C CYS A 101 8.99 -5.02 11.91
N VAL A 102 9.69 -5.07 10.79
CA VAL A 102 10.21 -6.30 10.16
C VAL A 102 11.73 -6.23 9.92
N HIS A 103 12.44 -5.42 10.70
CA HIS A 103 13.90 -5.28 10.60
C HIS A 103 14.65 -6.56 11.00
N ASP A 104 14.12 -7.35 11.94
CA ASP A 104 14.73 -8.61 12.41
C ASP A 104 14.05 -9.87 11.84
N ALA A 105 13.10 -9.72 10.92
CA ALA A 105 12.26 -10.78 10.39
C ALA A 105 12.92 -11.55 9.22
N LEU A 106 14.14 -12.07 9.40
CA LEU A 106 14.88 -12.78 8.35
C LEU A 106 14.08 -13.96 7.77
N GLY A 107 13.85 -13.95 6.45
CA GLY A 107 13.07 -14.97 5.75
C GLY A 107 11.55 -14.96 6.02
N ARG A 108 11.07 -14.15 6.98
CA ARG A 108 9.67 -14.08 7.39
C ARG A 108 9.06 -12.68 7.34
N VAL A 109 9.68 -11.77 6.59
CA VAL A 109 9.24 -10.38 6.45
C VAL A 109 7.75 -10.28 6.14
N ASP A 110 7.26 -11.03 5.14
CA ASP A 110 5.88 -10.93 4.69
C ASP A 110 4.89 -11.40 5.77
N GLY A 111 5.19 -12.54 6.39
CA GLY A 111 4.36 -13.09 7.47
C GLY A 111 4.32 -12.18 8.69
N SER A 112 5.49 -11.73 9.15
CA SER A 112 5.59 -10.81 10.29
C SER A 112 4.92 -9.46 10.02
N TYR A 113 4.98 -8.95 8.79
CA TYR A 113 4.26 -7.75 8.39
C TYR A 113 2.73 -7.93 8.47
N VAL A 114 2.22 -9.07 8.02
CA VAL A 114 0.78 -9.37 8.09
C VAL A 114 0.32 -9.57 9.53
N GLU A 115 1.06 -10.33 10.35
CA GLU A 115 0.77 -10.49 11.78
C GLU A 115 0.73 -9.14 12.49
N ARG A 116 1.66 -8.24 12.16
CA ARG A 116 1.68 -6.86 12.66
C ARG A 116 0.39 -6.12 12.28
N MET A 117 -0.03 -6.23 11.03
CA MET A 117 -1.25 -5.57 10.54
C MET A 117 -2.50 -6.10 11.24
N LEU A 118 -2.59 -7.42 11.43
CA LEU A 118 -3.70 -8.05 12.16
C LEU A 118 -3.79 -7.52 13.59
N ASN A 119 -2.68 -7.43 14.31
CA ASN A 119 -2.65 -6.81 15.65
C ASN A 119 -3.17 -5.36 15.65
N ARG A 120 -2.95 -4.60 14.56
CA ARG A 120 -3.49 -3.23 14.44
C ARG A 120 -4.99 -3.23 14.23
N VAL A 121 -5.51 -4.12 13.39
CA VAL A 121 -6.95 -4.25 13.14
C VAL A 121 -7.67 -4.74 14.40
N GLU A 122 -7.09 -5.68 15.14
CA GLU A 122 -7.63 -6.17 16.42
C GLU A 122 -7.69 -5.08 17.50
N ALA A 123 -6.82 -4.08 17.43
CA ALA A 123 -6.84 -2.92 18.33
C ALA A 123 -7.93 -1.89 17.97
N LEU A 124 -8.58 -2.01 16.81
CA LEU A 124 -9.72 -1.18 16.43
C LEU A 124 -11.02 -1.73 17.07
N PRO A 125 -12.08 -0.91 17.15
CA PRO A 125 -13.37 -1.39 17.62
C PRO A 125 -13.87 -2.60 16.79
N PRO A 126 -14.50 -3.60 17.43
CA PRO A 126 -14.97 -4.81 16.75
C PRO A 126 -15.83 -4.50 15.52
N GLY A 127 -15.46 -5.10 14.39
CA GLY A 127 -16.13 -4.92 13.10
C GLY A 127 -15.39 -4.01 12.12
N ALA A 128 -14.42 -3.22 12.59
CA ALA A 128 -13.48 -2.54 11.69
C ALA A 128 -12.67 -3.57 10.88
N SER A 129 -12.40 -3.25 9.62
CA SER A 129 -11.68 -4.13 8.71
C SER A 129 -10.69 -3.36 7.84
N LEU A 130 -9.78 -4.09 7.20
CA LEU A 130 -8.75 -3.56 6.32
C LEU A 130 -8.86 -4.18 4.94
N LEU A 131 -8.87 -3.35 3.89
CA LEU A 131 -8.72 -3.78 2.51
C LEU A 131 -7.21 -3.93 2.20
N LEU A 132 -6.75 -5.17 2.02
CA LEU A 132 -5.34 -5.47 1.76
C LEU A 132 -5.07 -5.65 0.27
N PHE A 133 -4.45 -4.65 -0.34
CA PHE A 133 -4.19 -4.60 -1.77
C PHE A 133 -3.18 -5.65 -2.25
N ALA A 134 -3.63 -6.47 -3.19
CA ALA A 134 -2.76 -7.06 -4.19
C ALA A 134 -2.18 -5.98 -5.12
N PHE A 135 -1.17 -6.34 -5.89
CA PHE A 135 -0.53 -5.45 -6.84
C PHE A 135 0.01 -6.21 -8.04
N ASP A 136 -0.55 -5.94 -9.20
CA ASP A 136 -0.17 -6.63 -10.43
C ASP A 136 1.14 -6.08 -11.03
N ARG A 137 1.71 -6.84 -11.97
CA ARG A 137 2.95 -6.49 -12.65
C ARG A 137 2.75 -5.36 -13.66
N PHE A 138 3.88 -4.83 -14.11
CA PHE A 138 3.95 -4.01 -15.31
C PHE A 138 3.65 -4.87 -16.55
N HIS A 139 2.85 -4.38 -17.49
CA HIS A 139 2.69 -4.96 -18.81
C HIS A 139 3.01 -3.92 -19.89
N ASP A 140 3.73 -4.33 -20.93
CA ASP A 140 3.98 -3.47 -22.09
C ASP A 140 2.86 -3.67 -23.12
N GLY A 141 1.79 -2.88 -23.01
CA GLY A 141 0.59 -3.02 -23.84
C GLY A 141 -0.14 -4.36 -23.57
N ASN A 142 -0.44 -5.11 -24.63
CA ASN A 142 -1.05 -6.45 -24.54
C ASN A 142 0.00 -7.57 -24.35
N GLY A 143 1.24 -7.22 -23.99
CA GLY A 143 2.34 -8.16 -23.80
C GLY A 143 2.29 -8.95 -22.48
N PRO A 144 3.16 -9.96 -22.33
CA PRO A 144 3.35 -10.66 -21.06
C PRO A 144 3.84 -9.70 -19.97
N PRO A 145 3.69 -10.06 -18.68
CA PRO A 145 4.16 -9.23 -17.59
C PRO A 145 5.69 -9.04 -17.64
N ASP A 146 6.13 -7.80 -17.44
CA ASP A 146 7.54 -7.40 -17.39
C ASP A 146 8.01 -7.33 -15.94
N ALA A 147 8.82 -8.30 -15.53
CA ALA A 147 9.33 -8.38 -14.17
C ALA A 147 10.35 -7.28 -13.84
N ASP A 148 11.13 -6.81 -14.83
CA ASP A 148 12.23 -5.85 -14.62
C ASP A 148 11.69 -4.43 -14.42
N ARG A 149 10.58 -4.10 -15.08
CA ARG A 149 9.88 -2.81 -14.89
C ARG A 149 8.92 -2.83 -13.70
N SER A 150 8.62 -4.01 -13.15
CA SER A 150 7.76 -4.17 -11.97
C SER A 150 8.52 -3.88 -10.67
N SER A 151 8.46 -2.64 -10.18
CA SER A 151 9.10 -2.27 -8.91
C SER A 151 8.53 -3.00 -7.68
N PHE A 152 7.29 -3.48 -7.77
CA PHE A 152 6.65 -4.30 -6.75
C PHE A 152 5.54 -5.14 -7.36
N HIS A 153 5.30 -6.31 -6.77
CA HIS A 153 4.25 -7.24 -7.14
C HIS A 153 3.75 -7.96 -5.89
N THR A 154 2.43 -8.10 -5.77
CA THR A 154 1.77 -8.86 -4.72
C THR A 154 0.66 -9.68 -5.39
N PRO A 155 0.76 -11.02 -5.45
CA PRO A 155 -0.21 -11.84 -6.14
C PRO A 155 -1.63 -11.75 -5.53
N ASN A 156 -2.66 -11.73 -6.38
CA ASN A 156 -4.07 -11.81 -5.97
C ASN A 156 -4.33 -13.04 -5.07
N VAL A 157 -3.72 -14.18 -5.41
CA VAL A 157 -3.86 -15.42 -4.62
C VAL A 157 -3.37 -15.29 -3.19
N TYR A 158 -2.39 -14.41 -2.92
CA TYR A 158 -1.89 -14.17 -1.57
C TYR A 158 -2.87 -13.31 -0.77
N ALA A 159 -3.33 -12.19 -1.35
CA ALA A 159 -4.32 -11.31 -0.72
C ALA A 159 -5.63 -12.07 -0.43
N ARG A 160 -6.12 -12.86 -1.38
CA ARG A 160 -7.28 -13.74 -1.20
C ARG A 160 -7.10 -14.70 -0.03
N ARG A 161 -5.98 -15.42 0.01
CA ARG A 161 -5.68 -16.40 1.07
C ARG A 161 -5.67 -15.75 2.46
N LEU A 162 -5.16 -14.52 2.58
CA LEU A 162 -5.18 -13.79 3.84
C LEU A 162 -6.60 -13.40 4.26
N ALA A 163 -7.42 -12.91 3.33
CA ALA A 163 -8.82 -12.58 3.60
C ALA A 163 -9.65 -13.82 3.97
N GLU A 164 -9.42 -14.97 3.33
CA GLU A 164 -10.07 -16.24 3.68
C GLU A 164 -9.73 -16.73 5.08
N ARG A 165 -8.48 -16.51 5.54
CA ARG A 165 -8.03 -16.88 6.89
C ARG A 165 -8.55 -15.93 7.97
N HIS A 166 -8.76 -14.66 7.63
CA HIS A 166 -9.16 -13.62 8.58
C HIS A 166 -10.37 -12.81 8.08
N PRO A 167 -11.52 -13.45 7.81
CA PRO A 167 -12.64 -12.83 7.08
C PRO A 167 -13.34 -11.70 7.84
N LEU A 168 -13.14 -11.61 9.17
CA LEU A 168 -13.67 -10.53 9.99
C LEU A 168 -12.77 -9.29 10.01
N ALA A 169 -11.47 -9.47 9.77
CA ALA A 169 -10.47 -8.41 9.84
C ALA A 169 -10.05 -7.91 8.45
N LEU A 170 -10.04 -8.80 7.46
CA LEU A 170 -9.43 -8.56 6.17
C LEU A 170 -10.43 -8.73 5.04
N LEU A 171 -10.44 -7.73 4.16
CA LEU A 171 -11.05 -7.76 2.86
C LEU A 171 -9.93 -7.70 1.82
N TRP A 172 -10.17 -8.21 0.61
CA TRP A 172 -9.19 -8.14 -0.44
C TRP A 172 -9.78 -7.53 -1.72
N PRO A 173 -9.09 -6.57 -2.33
CA PRO A 173 -9.29 -6.18 -3.71
C PRO A 173 -8.33 -6.93 -4.64
N ALA A 174 -8.77 -7.21 -5.85
CA ALA A 174 -7.89 -7.71 -6.89
C ALA A 174 -7.09 -6.55 -7.50
N SER A 175 -5.88 -6.83 -7.95
CA SER A 175 -5.15 -5.97 -8.89
C SER A 175 -4.96 -6.78 -10.16
N ILE A 176 -5.51 -6.29 -11.27
CA ILE A 176 -5.57 -7.01 -12.55
C ILE A 176 -5.22 -5.99 -13.62
N HIS A 177 -4.20 -6.25 -14.43
CA HIS A 177 -3.87 -5.38 -15.54
C HIS A 177 -4.98 -5.36 -16.59
N SER A 178 -5.56 -4.20 -16.89
CA SER A 178 -6.72 -4.09 -17.78
C SER A 178 -6.46 -4.52 -19.22
N CYS A 179 -5.21 -4.49 -19.67
CA CYS A 179 -4.80 -4.93 -21.01
C CYS A 179 -4.19 -6.34 -21.04
N CYS A 180 -4.13 -7.09 -19.92
CA CYS A 180 -3.68 -8.48 -20.02
C CYS A 180 -4.72 -9.30 -20.82
N HIS A 181 -4.24 -10.31 -21.54
CA HIS A 181 -5.06 -11.06 -22.49
C HIS A 181 -6.27 -11.75 -21.84
N ASP A 182 -6.15 -12.08 -20.56
CA ASP A 182 -7.07 -12.84 -19.72
C ASP A 182 -7.69 -11.98 -18.59
N CYS A 183 -7.60 -10.65 -18.67
CA CYS A 183 -8.05 -9.74 -17.61
C CYS A 183 -9.51 -9.95 -17.19
N PHE A 184 -10.40 -10.30 -18.12
CA PHE A 184 -11.80 -10.57 -17.82
C PHE A 184 -12.00 -11.92 -17.12
N ASP A 185 -11.23 -12.94 -17.48
CA ASP A 185 -11.25 -14.24 -16.81
C ASP A 185 -10.65 -14.13 -15.40
N GLU A 186 -9.54 -13.40 -15.25
CA GLU A 186 -8.97 -13.08 -13.95
C GLU A 186 -9.93 -12.25 -13.09
N LEU A 187 -10.66 -11.31 -13.69
CA LEU A 187 -11.67 -10.53 -12.98
C LEU A 187 -12.84 -11.41 -12.54
N ALA A 188 -13.35 -12.27 -13.42
CA ALA A 188 -14.42 -13.20 -13.08
C ALA A 188 -13.98 -14.14 -11.95
N ALA A 189 -12.76 -14.66 -12.01
CA ALA A 189 -12.17 -15.48 -10.95
C ALA A 189 -12.00 -14.71 -9.64
N ALA A 190 -11.59 -13.44 -9.69
CA ALA A 190 -11.47 -12.58 -8.52
C ALA A 190 -12.82 -12.31 -7.85
N VAL A 191 -13.86 -11.99 -8.64
CA VAL A 191 -15.23 -11.82 -8.14
C VAL A 191 -15.72 -13.13 -7.50
N ALA A 192 -15.54 -14.26 -8.18
CA ALA A 192 -15.91 -15.57 -7.64
C ALA A 192 -15.14 -15.91 -6.34
N GLY A 193 -13.88 -15.47 -6.23
CA GLY A 193 -13.05 -15.57 -5.04
C GLY A 193 -13.35 -14.54 -3.94
N GLY A 194 -14.42 -13.75 -4.09
CA GLY A 194 -14.88 -12.80 -3.08
C GLY A 194 -14.12 -11.49 -3.02
N ALA A 195 -13.40 -11.09 -4.08
CA ALA A 195 -12.80 -9.78 -4.17
C ALA A 195 -13.86 -8.68 -4.00
N ARG A 196 -13.54 -7.65 -3.22
CA ARG A 196 -14.46 -6.54 -2.90
C ARG A 196 -14.30 -5.32 -3.80
N ALA A 197 -13.16 -5.20 -4.46
CA ALA A 197 -12.85 -4.12 -5.39
C ALA A 197 -11.75 -4.56 -6.36
N VAL A 198 -11.49 -3.72 -7.36
CA VAL A 198 -10.33 -3.82 -8.25
C VAL A 198 -9.46 -2.59 -8.03
N LYS A 199 -8.15 -2.76 -8.00
CA LYS A 199 -7.16 -1.70 -7.88
C LYS A 199 -6.27 -1.66 -9.11
N TRP A 200 -6.15 -0.45 -9.65
CA TRP A 200 -5.15 -0.10 -10.64
C TRP A 200 -4.18 0.95 -10.10
N LEU A 201 -2.94 0.89 -10.58
CA LEU A 201 -1.96 1.96 -10.44
C LEU A 201 -1.29 2.17 -11.80
N PRO A 202 -1.91 2.98 -12.69
CA PRO A 202 -1.55 3.01 -14.10
C PRO A 202 -0.05 3.19 -14.39
N PRO A 203 0.67 4.12 -13.75
CA PRO A 203 2.10 4.33 -14.03
C PRO A 203 3.00 3.13 -13.68
N ALA A 204 2.65 2.39 -12.63
CA ALA A 204 3.43 1.24 -12.18
C ALA A 204 3.06 -0.06 -12.90
N MET A 205 1.85 -0.10 -13.46
CA MET A 205 1.32 -1.23 -14.20
C MET A 205 1.59 -1.14 -15.70
N GLY A 206 2.00 0.02 -16.23
CA GLY A 206 2.20 0.17 -17.68
C GLY A 206 0.92 0.40 -18.46
N ILE A 207 -0.17 0.69 -17.75
CA ILE A 207 -1.41 1.16 -18.36
C ILE A 207 -1.11 2.56 -18.89
N ASP A 208 -0.87 2.68 -20.19
CA ASP A 208 -0.69 3.95 -20.86
C ASP A 208 -2.03 4.70 -20.86
N PRO A 209 -2.15 5.80 -20.10
CA PRO A 209 -3.40 6.52 -20.07
C PRO A 209 -3.44 7.63 -21.14
N SER A 210 -2.54 7.61 -22.14
CA SER A 210 -2.31 8.72 -23.07
C SER A 210 -2.91 8.59 -24.47
N SER A 211 -3.60 7.50 -24.81
CA SER A 211 -4.46 7.44 -26.02
C SER A 211 -5.63 8.42 -25.86
N PRO A 212 -5.82 9.43 -26.75
CA PRO A 212 -6.66 10.66 -26.68
C PRO A 212 -7.03 11.35 -25.34
N LEU A 213 -6.60 10.83 -24.19
CA LEU A 213 -7.07 11.19 -22.85
C LEU A 213 -6.18 12.22 -22.15
N MET A 214 -5.00 12.52 -22.71
CA MET A 214 -4.15 13.62 -22.22
C MET A 214 -4.82 14.99 -22.34
N LEU A 215 -5.67 15.19 -23.36
CA LEU A 215 -6.49 16.40 -23.47
C LEU A 215 -7.38 16.60 -22.23
N VAL A 216 -7.92 15.51 -21.67
CA VAL A 216 -8.75 15.56 -20.46
C VAL A 216 -7.88 15.80 -19.22
N ARG A 217 -6.70 15.16 -19.11
CA ARG A 217 -5.80 15.32 -17.96
C ARG A 217 -5.28 16.74 -17.78
N GLU A 218 -4.94 17.43 -18.86
CA GLU A 218 -4.48 18.83 -18.81
C GLU A 218 -5.58 19.79 -18.31
N HIS A 219 -6.85 19.41 -18.46
CA HIS A 219 -7.99 20.24 -18.11
C HIS A 219 -8.58 19.86 -16.75
N SER A 220 -8.59 18.56 -16.39
CA SER A 220 -8.98 18.09 -15.07
C SER A 220 -8.53 16.63 -14.82
N PRO A 221 -7.87 16.34 -13.68
CA PRO A 221 -7.47 14.98 -13.32
C PRO A 221 -8.64 14.08 -12.89
N LEU A 222 -9.79 14.65 -12.49
CA LEU A 222 -10.96 13.87 -12.06
C LEU A 222 -11.66 13.10 -13.19
N PRO A 223 -12.03 13.71 -14.33
CA PRO A 223 -12.61 12.98 -15.45
C PRO A 223 -11.59 12.08 -16.15
N PHE A 224 -10.29 12.36 -16.03
CA PHE A 224 -9.26 11.55 -16.66
C PHE A 224 -9.34 10.07 -16.25
N ASP A 225 -9.42 9.79 -14.94
CA ASP A 225 -9.54 8.44 -14.41
C ASP A 225 -10.79 7.74 -14.96
N PHE A 226 -11.96 8.38 -14.81
CA PHE A 226 -13.23 7.85 -15.32
C PHE A 226 -13.19 7.55 -16.83
N VAL A 227 -12.61 8.42 -17.65
CA VAL A 227 -12.55 8.18 -19.09
C VAL A 227 -11.56 7.07 -19.43
N VAL A 228 -10.42 6.96 -18.72
CA VAL A 228 -9.52 5.79 -18.85
C VAL A 228 -10.31 4.52 -18.59
N GLU A 229 -10.98 4.41 -17.43
CA GLU A 229 -11.72 3.21 -17.06
C GLU A 229 -12.87 2.88 -18.02
N ARG A 230 -13.57 3.90 -18.56
CA ARG A 230 -14.66 3.72 -19.54
C ARG A 230 -14.20 3.29 -20.92
N GLN A 231 -12.96 3.62 -21.30
CA GLN A 231 -12.37 3.24 -22.58
C GLN A 231 -11.63 1.90 -22.53
N LEU A 232 -11.40 1.34 -21.33
CA LEU A 232 -10.82 0.00 -21.19
C LEU A 232 -11.66 -1.03 -21.96
N ALA A 233 -10.99 -1.74 -22.85
CA ALA A 233 -11.56 -2.82 -23.63
C ALA A 233 -10.52 -3.92 -23.79
N SER A 234 -10.94 -5.18 -23.65
CA SER A 234 -10.13 -6.35 -23.96
C SER A 234 -10.99 -7.38 -24.67
N GLN A 235 -10.45 -7.97 -25.74
CA GLN A 235 -11.16 -8.94 -26.60
C GLN A 235 -12.58 -8.50 -27.03
N GLY A 236 -12.81 -7.20 -27.26
CA GLY A 236 -14.12 -6.66 -27.64
C GLY A 236 -15.11 -6.45 -26.47
N HIS A 237 -14.76 -6.86 -25.26
CA HIS A 237 -15.53 -6.62 -24.04
C HIS A 237 -15.16 -5.28 -23.39
N ARG A 238 -16.14 -4.64 -22.74
CA ARG A 238 -16.01 -3.37 -22.01
C ARG A 238 -16.82 -3.44 -20.71
N PHE A 239 -16.47 -2.61 -19.73
CA PHE A 239 -17.29 -2.45 -18.53
C PHE A 239 -18.65 -1.81 -18.86
N ALA A 240 -19.72 -2.43 -18.35
CA ALA A 240 -21.06 -1.88 -18.42
C ALA A 240 -21.13 -0.54 -17.66
N PRO A 241 -21.98 0.42 -18.08
CA PRO A 241 -22.13 1.70 -17.37
C PRO A 241 -22.42 1.55 -15.88
N ALA A 242 -23.22 0.55 -15.51
CA ALA A 242 -23.58 0.25 -14.12
C ALA A 242 -22.38 0.00 -13.18
N VAL A 243 -21.21 -0.39 -13.69
CA VAL A 243 -19.98 -0.53 -12.89
C VAL A 243 -19.56 0.82 -12.28
N PHE A 244 -19.82 1.91 -12.99
CA PHE A 244 -19.42 3.27 -12.60
C PHE A 244 -20.52 4.02 -11.86
N GLU A 245 -21.73 3.48 -11.80
CA GLU A 245 -22.90 4.08 -11.15
C GLU A 245 -22.88 3.82 -9.63
N THR A 246 -21.73 4.06 -9.00
CA THR A 246 -21.46 3.64 -7.62
C THR A 246 -22.15 4.52 -6.56
N ARG A 247 -22.81 5.62 -6.96
CA ARG A 247 -23.52 6.54 -6.05
C ARG A 247 -24.48 5.78 -5.13
N GLY A 248 -25.15 4.74 -5.61
CA GLY A 248 -26.09 3.93 -4.81
C GLY A 248 -25.44 3.20 -3.63
N PHE A 249 -24.14 2.91 -3.68
CA PHE A 249 -23.40 2.31 -2.56
C PHE A 249 -23.13 3.32 -1.43
N PHE A 250 -22.97 4.59 -1.77
CA PHE A 250 -22.58 5.65 -0.84
C PHE A 250 -23.73 6.56 -0.43
N ALA A 251 -24.78 6.65 -1.24
CA ALA A 251 -25.96 7.45 -0.95
C ALA A 251 -26.79 6.77 0.15
N PRO A 252 -27.42 7.57 1.04
CA PRO A 252 -28.41 7.04 1.97
C PRO A 252 -29.48 6.27 1.21
N ARG A 253 -29.79 5.04 1.61
CA ARG A 253 -30.97 4.35 1.09
C ARG A 253 -32.18 5.21 1.43
N GLU A 254 -32.91 5.67 0.42
CA GLU A 254 -34.18 6.35 0.63
C GLU A 254 -35.03 5.46 1.54
N ARG A 255 -35.39 6.00 2.71
CA ARG A 255 -36.42 5.36 3.55
C ARG A 255 -37.67 5.36 2.70
N LYS A 256 -38.10 4.19 2.24
CA LYS A 256 -39.46 4.02 1.71
C LYS A 256 -40.39 4.49 2.81
N THR A 257 -40.96 5.69 2.65
CA THR A 257 -42.11 6.13 3.42
C THR A 257 -43.24 5.17 3.08
N ALA A 258 -43.66 4.39 4.07
CA ALA A 258 -44.89 3.60 4.00
C ALA A 258 -46.10 4.53 3.93
#